data_AF-A0A246SUU7-F1
#
_entry.id   AF-A0A246SUU7-F1
#
_cell.length_a   1.000
_cell.length_b   1.000
_cell.length_c   1.000
_cell.angle_alpha   90.00
_cell.angle_beta   90.00
_cell.angle_gamma   90.00
#
_symmetry.space_group_name_H-M   'P 1'
#
loop_
_entity.id
_entity.type
_entity.pdbx_description
1 polymer ?
#
loop_
_entity_poly.entity_id
_entity_poly.type
_entity_poly.pdbx_seq_one_letter_code
_entity_poly.pdbx_strand_id
1 'polypeptide(L)'
;MRVFRLDPVTGLKQFPIREAGQFVLGDPKHGRKKHTVANRVLVGTEQEMIDLILRGHSVRVETSTRPSLVRLNLYVDGKKVS
;
A
#
# COMPACT_ATOMS: atom_id res chain seq x y z
N MET A 1 -8.68 -10.17 -2.70
CA MET A 1 -7.98 -8.93 -2.37
C MET A 1 -8.75 -7.77 -2.99
N ARG A 2 -9.35 -6.91 -2.16
CA ARG A 2 -10.16 -5.72 -2.48
C ARG A 2 -9.29 -4.53 -2.85
N VAL A 3 -8.06 -4.49 -2.34
CA VAL A 3 -7.10 -3.42 -2.58
C VAL A 3 -6.12 -3.79 -3.70
N PHE A 4 -5.95 -2.89 -4.66
CA PHE A 4 -4.88 -2.97 -5.65
C PHE A 4 -4.42 -1.57 -6.06
N ARG A 5 -3.17 -1.46 -6.47
CA ARG A 5 -2.67 -0.31 -7.24
C ARG A 5 -2.81 -0.64 -8.73
N LEU A 6 -3.30 0.30 -9.51
CA LEU A 6 -3.18 0.24 -10.97
C LEU A 6 -1.85 0.87 -11.38
N ASP A 7 -0.95 0.09 -11.97
CA ASP A 7 0.33 0.61 -12.45
C ASP A 7 0.09 1.56 -13.64
N PRO A 8 0.46 2.85 -13.54
CA PRO A 8 0.15 3.82 -14.59
C PRO A 8 0.91 3.59 -15.90
N VAL A 9 2.00 2.81 -15.86
CA VAL A 9 2.82 2.53 -17.06
C VAL A 9 2.29 1.29 -17.78
N THR A 10 2.13 0.18 -17.05
CA THR A 10 1.76 -1.11 -17.66
C THR A 10 0.26 -1.39 -17.64
N GLY A 11 -0.53 -0.64 -16.85
CA GLY A 11 -1.94 -0.91 -16.62
C GLY A 11 -2.21 -2.16 -15.76
N LEU A 12 -1.17 -2.81 -15.24
CA LEU A 12 -1.31 -4.03 -14.46
C LEU A 12 -1.75 -3.73 -13.02
N LYS A 13 -2.55 -4.65 -12.46
CA LYS A 13 -2.92 -4.61 -11.05
C LYS A 13 -1.77 -5.12 -10.20
N GLN A 14 -1.35 -4.30 -9.25
CA GLN A 14 -0.34 -4.62 -8.25
C GLN A 14 -1.00 -4.73 -6.90
N PHE A 15 -0.78 -5.84 -6.20
CA PHE A 15 -1.45 -6.13 -4.95
C PHE A 15 -0.55 -5.83 -3.74
N PRO A 16 -1.15 -5.49 -2.59
CA PRO A 16 -0.41 -5.33 -1.34
C PRO A 16 0.36 -6.59 -0.97
N ILE A 17 1.61 -6.43 -0.52
CA ILE A 17 2.41 -7.53 -0.01
C ILE A 17 2.19 -7.75 1.47
N ARG A 18 2.45 -8.98 1.92
CA ARG A 18 2.51 -9.34 3.34
C ARG A 18 3.95 -9.69 3.72
N GLU A 19 4.39 -9.18 4.86
CA GLU A 19 5.65 -9.54 5.51
C GLU A 19 5.31 -10.20 6.84
N ALA A 20 5.79 -11.43 7.07
CA ALA A 20 5.45 -12.23 8.26
C ALA A 20 3.93 -12.31 8.54
N GLY A 21 3.10 -12.36 7.49
CA GLY A 21 1.64 -12.44 7.58
C GLY A 21 0.92 -11.10 7.76
N GLN A 22 1.63 -9.98 7.88
CA GLN A 22 1.06 -8.64 8.07
C GLN A 22 1.24 -7.77 6.82
N PHE A 23 0.26 -6.93 6.52
CA PHE A 23 0.39 -5.92 5.46
C PHE A 23 1.32 -4.80 5.89
N VAL A 24 2.13 -4.33 4.95
CA VAL A 24 3.12 -3.28 5.20
C VAL A 24 2.63 -1.95 4.66
N LEU A 25 2.50 -0.97 5.54
CA LEU A 25 2.10 0.40 5.23
C LEU A 25 3.18 1.42 5.67
N GLY A 26 3.06 2.63 5.14
CA GLY A 26 3.86 3.78 5.53
C GLY A 26 2.96 4.91 6.02
N ASP A 27 3.29 5.43 7.21
CA ASP A 27 2.58 6.54 7.85
C ASP A 27 2.90 7.88 7.15
N PRO A 28 1.88 8.62 6.69
CA PRO A 28 2.06 9.90 6.00
C PRO A 28 2.74 10.97 6.86
N LYS A 29 2.70 10.87 8.20
CA LYS A 29 3.41 11.78 9.12
C LYS A 29 4.91 11.80 8.87
N HIS A 30 5.48 10.72 8.33
CA HIS A 30 6.90 10.63 8.02
C HIS A 30 7.24 11.19 6.63
N GLY A 31 6.24 11.60 5.84
CA GLY A 31 6.41 12.36 4.60
C GLY A 31 7.41 11.74 3.62
N ARG A 32 8.39 12.54 3.18
CA ARG A 32 9.45 12.13 2.24
C ARG A 32 10.60 11.34 2.88
N LYS A 33 10.51 10.99 4.16
CA LYS A 33 11.56 10.17 4.79
C LYS A 33 11.55 8.78 4.16
N LYS A 34 12.74 8.22 3.98
CA LYS A 34 12.90 6.85 3.48
C LYS A 34 12.09 5.90 4.38
N HIS A 35 11.29 5.03 3.76
CA HIS A 35 10.57 3.99 4.48
C HIS A 35 11.60 3.00 5.07
N THR A 36 11.70 3.01 6.39
CA THR A 36 12.57 2.14 7.18
C THR A 36 11.72 1.33 8.15
N VAL A 37 12.31 0.33 8.80
CA VAL A 37 11.65 -0.48 9.84
C VAL A 37 11.04 0.38 10.95
N ALA A 38 11.63 1.54 11.25
CA ALA A 38 11.12 2.44 12.30
C ALA A 38 9.81 3.15 11.92
N ASN A 39 9.52 3.33 10.62
CA ASN A 39 8.36 4.07 10.13
C ASN A 39 7.35 3.16 9.41
N ARG A 40 7.50 1.83 9.56
CA ARG A 40 6.58 0.84 8.98
C ARG A 40 5.37 0.67 9.91
N VAL A 41 4.19 0.64 9.32
CA VAL A 41 2.95 0.27 10.00
C VAL A 41 2.57 -1.12 9.53
N LEU A 42 2.40 -2.05 10.47
CA LEU A 42 2.04 -3.43 10.18
C LEU A 42 0.61 -3.66 10.65
N VAL A 43 -0.23 -4.20 9.77
CA VAL A 43 -1.62 -4.55 10.10
C VAL A 43 -1.91 -5.99 9.72
N GLY A 44 -2.72 -6.67 10.54
CA GLY A 44 -3.03 -8.09 10.34
C GLY A 44 -4.17 -8.31 9.35
N THR A 45 -5.09 -7.36 9.25
CA THR A 45 -6.31 -7.53 8.47
C THR A 45 -6.36 -6.63 7.25
N GLU A 46 -7.14 -7.08 6.26
CA GLU A 46 -7.39 -6.30 5.05
C GLU A 46 -8.22 -5.04 5.35
N GLN A 47 -9.17 -5.11 6.30
CA GLN A 47 -9.99 -3.97 6.66
C GLN A 47 -9.17 -2.85 7.34
N GLU A 48 -8.27 -3.19 8.26
CA GLU A 48 -7.36 -2.20 8.86
C GLU A 48 -6.46 -1.54 7.82
N MET A 49 -5.97 -2.31 6.85
CA MET A 49 -5.19 -1.76 5.73
C MET A 49 -6.01 -0.76 4.92
N ILE A 50 -7.25 -1.10 4.58
CA ILE A 50 -8.17 -0.19 3.87
C ILE A 50 -8.38 1.10 4.66
N ASP A 51 -8.70 0.99 5.95
CA ASP A 51 -8.96 2.13 6.81
C ASP A 51 -7.75 3.08 6.88
N LEU A 52 -6.53 2.52 6.94
CA LEU A 52 -5.30 3.31 6.92
C LEU A 52 -5.04 3.97 5.56
N ILE A 53 -5.27 3.25 4.44
CA ILE A 53 -5.15 3.82 3.08
C ILE A 53 -6.11 4.99 2.91
N LEU A 54 -7.36 4.85 3.36
CA LEU A 54 -8.37 5.92 3.33
C LEU A 54 -7.96 7.13 4.19
N ARG A 55 -7.16 6.92 5.23
CA ARG A 55 -6.53 7.99 6.04
C ARG A 55 -5.26 8.57 5.40
N GLY A 56 -4.92 8.16 4.18
CA GLY A 56 -3.77 8.67 3.44
C GLY A 56 -2.46 7.92 3.70
N HIS A 57 -2.51 6.73 4.30
CA HIS A 57 -1.33 5.87 4.40
C HIS A 57 -0.95 5.31 3.03
N SER A 58 0.34 5.14 2.86
CA SER A 58 0.88 4.42 1.71
C SER A 58 0.92 2.93 2.00
N VAL A 59 0.76 2.10 0.98
CA VAL A 59 0.79 0.64 1.08
C VAL A 59 1.91 0.07 0.24
N ARG A 60 2.56 -0.98 0.71
CA ARG A 60 3.61 -1.67 -0.03
C ARG A 60 2.98 -2.68 -0.97
N VAL A 61 3.20 -2.52 -2.26
CA VAL A 61 2.67 -3.41 -3.31
C VAL A 61 3.80 -4.17 -4.00
N GLU A 62 3.46 -5.34 -4.53
CA GLU A 62 4.35 -6.12 -5.36
C GLU A 62 4.53 -5.43 -6.73
N THR A 63 5.77 -5.37 -7.21
CA THR A 63 6.08 -4.91 -8.56
C THR A 63 7.00 -5.92 -9.23
N SER A 64 7.18 -5.78 -10.55
CA SER A 64 8.03 -6.69 -11.35
C SER A 64 9.51 -6.71 -10.93
N THR A 65 10.00 -5.71 -10.21
CA THR A 65 11.41 -5.62 -9.81
C THR A 65 11.58 -5.70 -8.31
N ARG A 66 10.96 -4.78 -7.56
CA ARG A 66 11.03 -4.72 -6.09
C ARG A 66 9.73 -4.18 -5.52
N PRO A 67 9.25 -4.68 -4.37
CA PRO A 67 8.07 -4.13 -3.73
C PRO A 67 8.23 -2.64 -3.47
N SER A 68 7.22 -1.86 -3.85
CA SER A 68 7.25 -0.40 -3.80
C SER A 68 6.19 0.11 -2.84
N LEU A 69 6.53 1.17 -2.10
CA LEU A 69 5.58 1.86 -1.24
C LEU A 69 4.84 2.90 -2.09
N VAL A 70 3.52 2.77 -2.18
CA VAL A 70 2.69 3.56 -3.07
C VAL A 70 1.55 4.21 -2.32
N ARG A 71 1.21 5.43 -2.74
CA ARG A 71 0.05 6.16 -2.23
C ARG A 71 -0.98 6.41 -3.32
N LEU A 72 -0.56 6.53 -4.57
CA LEU A 72 -1.41 6.94 -5.69
C LEU A 72 -1.87 5.76 -6.54
N ASN A 73 -2.97 5.97 -7.27
CA ASN A 73 -3.63 4.98 -8.12
C ASN A 73 -4.05 3.74 -7.34
N LEU A 74 -4.48 3.94 -6.10
CA LEU A 74 -5.01 2.89 -5.24
C LEU A 74 -6.51 2.76 -5.45
N TYR A 75 -6.95 1.52 -5.55
CA TYR A 75 -8.34 1.14 -5.70
C TYR A 75 -8.74 0.23 -4.56
N VAL A 76 -9.94 0.47 -4.03
CA VAL A 76 -10.60 -0.37 -3.03
C VAL A 76 -11.97 -0.72 -3.59
N ASP A 77 -12.29 -2.00 -3.70
CA ASP A 77 -13.55 -2.48 -4.29
C ASP A 77 -13.82 -1.90 -5.70
N GLY A 78 -12.74 -1.71 -6.48
CA GLY A 78 -12.81 -1.15 -7.83
C GLY A 78 -13.01 0.37 -7.89
N LYS A 79 -13.12 1.07 -6.75
CA LYS A 79 -13.18 2.53 -6.69
C LYS A 79 -11.81 3.12 -6.42
N LYS A 80 -11.41 4.14 -7.17
CA LYS A 80 -10.17 4.87 -6.92
C LYS A 80 -10.29 5.66 -5.62
N VAL A 81 -9.37 5.45 -4.69
CA VAL A 81 -9.35 6.13 -3.38
C VAL A 81 -8.18 7.08 -3.21
N SER A 82 -7.11 6.92 -4.00
CA SER A 82 -5.97 7.84 -4.04
C SER A 82 -5.22 7.78 -5.36
#